data_AF-A0A9C8ACS1-F1
#
_entry.id   AF-A0A9C8ACS1-F1
#
_cell.length_a   1.000
_cell.length_b   1.000
_cell.length_c   1.000
_cell.angle_alpha   90.00
_cell.angle_beta   90.00
_cell.angle_gamma   90.00
#
_symmetry.space_group_name_H-M   'P 1'
#
loop_
_entity.id
_entity.type
_entity.pdbx_description
1 polymer ?
#
loop_
_entity_poly.entity_id
_entity_poly.type
_entity_poly.pdbx_seq_one_letter_code
_entity_poly.pdbx_strand_id
1 'polypeptide(L)' 'HDKRGVLATVAAGIANMGSNIEHVSNENSDGQGTLQFGISVRNRTHLADIMRHLRRFENVTRIHRSKN' A
#
# COMPACT_ATOMS: atom_id res chain seq x y z
N HIS A 1 -13.99 -9.19 -8.27
CA HIS A 1 -14.59 -8.72 -6.99
C HIS A 1 -13.49 -8.43 -5.93
N ASP A 2 -12.24 -8.30 -6.36
CA ASP A 2 -11.06 -8.62 -5.53
C ASP A 2 -10.41 -7.38 -4.89
N LYS A 3 -10.77 -6.18 -5.37
CA LYS A 3 -10.14 -4.92 -4.96
C LYS A 3 -10.40 -4.54 -3.50
N ARG A 4 -11.58 -4.90 -2.95
CA ARG A 4 -11.93 -4.61 -1.55
C ARG A 4 -11.14 -5.47 -0.56
N GLY A 5 -10.92 -6.75 -0.87
CA GLY A 5 -10.11 -7.65 -0.04
C GLY A 5 -8.63 -7.29 -0.06
N VAL A 6 -8.11 -6.92 -1.24
CA VAL A 6 -6.73 -6.42 -1.40
C VAL A 6 -6.52 -5.14 -0.57
N LEU A 7 -7.45 -4.18 -0.67
CA LEU A 7 -7.37 -2.92 0.08
C LEU A 7 -7.31 -3.18 1.59
N ALA A 8 -8.21 -4.01 2.12
CA ALA A 8 -8.24 -4.31 3.55
C ALA A 8 -6.94 -4.98 4.02
N THR A 9 -6.41 -5.92 3.23
CA THR A 9 -5.17 -6.63 3.54
C THR A 9 -3.97 -5.68 3.56
N VAL A 10 -3.86 -4.80 2.56
CA VAL A 10 -2.77 -3.82 2.48
C VAL A 10 -2.87 -2.78 3.60
N ALA A 11 -4.07 -2.25 3.87
CA ALA A 11 -4.28 -1.30 4.95
C ALA A 11 -3.92 -1.89 6.33
N ALA A 12 -4.32 -3.14 6.60
CA ALA A 12 -3.95 -3.85 7.81
C ALA A 12 -2.43 -4.06 7.90
N GLY A 13 -1.77 -4.42 6.80
CA GLY A 13 -0.31 -4.56 6.73
C GLY A 13 0.42 -3.25 7.05
N ILE A 14 -0.05 -2.11 6.53
CA ILE A 14 0.51 -0.79 6.82
C ILE A 14 0.35 -0.44 8.31
N ALA A 15 -0.87 -0.62 8.85
CA ALA A 15 -1.15 -0.33 10.26
C ALA A 15 -0.33 -1.20 11.22
N ASN A 16 -0.19 -2.50 10.92
CA ASN A 16 0.61 -3.44 11.70
C ASN A 16 2.10 -3.08 11.74
N MET A 17 2.60 -2.40 10.70
CA MET A 17 3.97 -1.89 10.67
C MET A 17 4.14 -0.59 11.48
N GLY A 18 3.08 -0.07 12.10
CA GLY A 18 3.12 1.14 12.92
C GLY A 18 3.14 2.43 12.09
N SER A 19 2.47 2.42 10.94
CA SER A 19 2.31 3.59 10.07
C SER A 19 0.86 4.05 10.05
N ASN A 20 0.64 5.36 10.09
CA ASN A 20 -0.68 5.96 9.93
C ASN A 20 -1.03 6.07 8.44
N ILE A 21 -2.30 5.79 8.10
CA ILE A 21 -2.82 5.98 6.75
C ILE A 21 -3.53 7.33 6.71
N GLU A 22 -2.99 8.27 5.94
CA GLU A 22 -3.51 9.62 5.77
C GLU A 22 -4.63 9.67 4.73
N HIS A 23 -4.45 8.94 3.62
CA HIS A 23 -5.42 8.89 2.53
C HIS A 23 -5.31 7.59 1.74
N VAL A 24 -6.45 7.14 1.20
CA VAL A 24 -6.53 5.99 0.30
C VAL A 24 -7.29 6.41 -0.95
N SER A 25 -6.65 6.30 -2.10
CA SER A 25 -7.30 6.46 -3.40
C SER A 25 -7.23 5.16 -4.20
N ASN A 26 -8.25 4.95 -5.02
CA ASN A 26 -8.33 3.84 -5.95
C ASN A 26 -8.49 4.42 -7.35
N GLU A 27 -7.53 4.12 -8.21
CA GLU A 27 -7.56 4.47 -9.62
C GLU A 27 -7.82 3.20 -10.42
N ASN A 28 -8.84 3.23 -11.27
CA ASN A 28 -9.18 2.12 -12.15
C ASN A 28 -8.87 2.55 -13.57
N SER A 29 -7.73 2.11 -14.11
CA SER A 29 -7.35 2.36 -15.50
C SER A 29 -7.20 1.03 -16.24
N ASP A 30 -7.91 0.89 -17.37
CA ASP A 30 -7.77 -0.20 -18.35
C ASP A 30 -7.51 -1.60 -17.77
N GLY A 31 -8.35 -2.02 -16.81
CA GLY A 31 -8.33 -3.37 -16.25
C GLY A 31 -7.36 -3.61 -15.09
N GLN A 32 -6.47 -2.66 -14.78
CA GLN A 32 -5.61 -2.71 -13.60
C GLN A 32 -6.15 -1.77 -12.52
N GLY A 33 -6.37 -2.30 -11.31
CA GLY A 33 -6.74 -1.49 -10.16
C GLY A 33 -5.49 -1.01 -9.42
N THR A 34 -5.20 0.28 -9.48
CA THR A 34 -4.11 0.89 -8.72
C THR A 34 -4.67 1.42 -7.40
N LEU A 35 -4.08 0.98 -6.28
CA LEU A 35 -4.34 1.56 -4.97
C LEU A 35 -3.20 2.49 -4.59
N GLN A 36 -3.55 3.72 -4.21
CA GLN A 36 -2.61 4.71 -3.69
C GLN A 36 -2.87 4.92 -2.21
N PHE A 37 -1.79 4.85 -1.42
CA PHE A 37 -1.82 5.05 0.02
C PHE A 37 -0.89 6.21 0.36
N GLY A 38 -1.46 7.26 0.96
CA GLY A 38 -0.71 8.27 1.68
C GLY A 38 -0.45 7.75 3.10
N ILE A 39 0.82 7.62 3.48
CA ILE A 39 1.21 7.07 4.79
C ILE A 39 2.27 7.92 5.48
N SER A 40 2.21 7.95 6.80
CA SER A 40 3.20 8.61 7.65
C SER A 40 4.28 7.64 8.09
N VAL A 41 5.55 7.97 7.83
CA VAL A 41 6.71 7.12 8.15
C VAL A 41 7.73 7.87 9.00
N ARG A 42 8.31 7.18 9.99
CA ARG A 42 9.31 7.76 10.90
C ARG A 42 10.67 8.04 10.22
N ASN A 43 11.07 7.22 9.26
CA ASN A 43 12.31 7.40 8.49
C ASN A 43 12.29 6.56 7.19
N ARG A 44 13.34 6.69 6.37
CA ARG A 44 13.49 5.95 5.11
C ARG A 44 13.58 4.43 5.30
N THR A 45 14.14 3.96 6.41
CA THR A 45 14.25 2.53 6.72
C THR A 45 12.87 1.94 6.97
N HIS A 46 12.06 2.62 7.78
CA HIS A 46 10.67 2.25 8.05
C HIS A 46 9.84 2.15 6.76
N LEU A 47 9.96 3.13 5.85
CA LEU A 47 9.29 3.06 4.55
C LEU A 47 9.76 1.84 3.73
N ALA A 48 11.06 1.58 3.71
CA ALA A 48 11.60 0.42 3.00
C ALA A 48 11.08 -0.91 3.58
N ASP A 49 10.94 -1.00 4.91
CA ASP A 49 10.43 -2.18 5.58
C ASP A 49 8.94 -2.40 5.31
N ILE A 50 8.13 -1.33 5.33
CA ILE A 50 6.73 -1.38 4.91
C ILE A 50 6.63 -1.87 3.47
N MET A 51 7.38 -1.27 2.53
CA MET A 51 7.34 -1.67 1.13
C MET A 51 7.79 -3.13 0.92
N ARG A 52 8.79 -3.61 1.67
CA ARG A 52 9.22 -5.02 1.63
C ARG A 52 8.17 -5.95 2.19
N HIS A 53 7.50 -5.57 3.27
CA HIS A 53 6.42 -6.34 3.88
C HIS A 53 5.25 -6.49 2.90
N LEU A 54 4.78 -5.38 2.32
CA LEU A 54 3.64 -5.38 1.39
C LEU A 54 3.91 -6.17 0.10
N ARG A 55 5.16 -6.21 -0.39
CA ARG A 55 5.55 -7.01 -1.56
C ARG A 55 5.42 -8.53 -1.35
N ARG A 56 5.25 -8.99 -0.11
CA ARG A 56 5.07 -10.43 0.19
C ARG A 56 3.61 -10.89 0.02
N PHE A 57 2.67 -9.97 -0.14
CA PHE A 57 1.28 -10.34 -0.37
C PHE A 57 1.10 -10.78 -1.82
N GLU A 58 0.59 -12.00 -2.05
CA GLU A 58 0.48 -12.62 -3.37
C GLU A 58 -0.35 -11.81 -4.38
N ASN A 59 -1.27 -10.99 -3.86
CA ASN A 59 -2.13 -10.10 -4.62
C ASN A 59 -1.52 -8.72 -4.92
N VAL A 60 -0.25 -8.49 -4.56
CA VAL A 60 0.48 -7.24 -4.83
C VAL A 60 1.53 -7.47 -5.91
N THR A 61 1.19 -7.06 -7.14
CA THR A 61 2.07 -7.26 -8.30
C THR A 61 3.23 -6.25 -8.34
N ARG A 62 2.97 -4.99 -7.93
CA ARG A 62 3.95 -3.91 -8.05
C ARG A 62 3.71 -2.82 -7.01
N ILE A 63 4.79 -2.27 -6.46
CA ILE A 63 4.75 -1.12 -5.54
C ILE A 63 5.70 -0.04 -6.04
N HIS A 64 5.19 1.17 -6.17
CA HIS A 64 5.96 2.37 -6.46
C HIS A 64 5.78 3.40 -5.36
N ARG A 65 6.87 4.05 -4.98
CA ARG A 65 6.82 5.27 -4.19
C ARG A 65 6.51 6.42 -5.16
N SER A 66 5.35 7.06 -4.99
CA SER A 66 5.11 8.35 -5.63
C SER A 66 6.04 9.40 -4.99
N LYS A 67 6.70 10.20 -5.81
CA LYS A 67 7.38 11.41 -5.32
C LYS A 67 6.30 12.46 -5.16
N ASN A 68 6.02 12.82 -3.91
CA ASN A 68 5.40 14.11 -3.62
C ASN A 68 6.50 15.17 -3.64
#